data_AF-A0A7K8BGS0-F1
#
_entry.id   AF-A0A7K8BGS0-F1
#
_cell.length_a   1.000
_cell.length_b   1.000
_cell.length_c   1.000
_cell.angle_alpha   90.00
_cell.angle_beta   90.00
_cell.angle_gamma   90.00
#
_symmetry.space_group_name_H-M   'P 1'
#
loop_
_entity.id
_entity.type
_entity.pdbx_description
1 polymer ?
#
loop_
_entity_poly.entity_id
_entity_poly.type
_entity_poly.pdbx_seq_one_letter_code
_entity_poly.pdbx_strand_id
1 'polypeptide(L)'
;LPPQSFLGPEFPPALTPTSPRRFSPGPKELLPDDDVPREPRRIVIPRGSTGLGFNIVGGEDGEGIFISFILAGGPADLSGELRKGDQILSVGG
;
A
#
# COMPACT_ATOMS: atom_id res chain seq x y z
N LEU A 1 -37.15 48.97 14.52
CA LEU A 1 -35.92 48.17 14.79
C LEU A 1 -35.46 48.54 16.20
N PRO A 2 -35.09 47.64 17.14
CA PRO A 2 -34.96 46.17 17.22
C PRO A 2 -35.86 45.60 18.37
N PRO A 3 -35.56 44.50 19.11
CA PRO A 3 -34.98 43.19 18.77
C PRO A 3 -35.89 41.96 19.11
N GLN A 4 -35.74 40.94 18.27
CA GLN A 4 -35.72 39.48 18.47
C GLN A 4 -36.46 38.85 19.68
N SER A 5 -37.54 38.15 19.36
CA SER A 5 -38.33 37.30 20.24
C SER A 5 -37.90 35.82 20.21
N PHE A 6 -37.50 35.34 21.40
CA PHE A 6 -37.76 34.05 22.03
C PHE A 6 -38.22 32.84 21.20
N LEU A 7 -37.55 31.70 21.38
CA LEU A 7 -38.21 30.49 21.88
C LEU A 7 -37.22 29.55 22.60
N GLY A 8 -37.61 29.09 23.79
CA GLY A 8 -36.92 28.07 24.58
C GLY A 8 -37.31 26.63 24.16
N PRO A 9 -37.37 25.68 25.11
CA PRO A 9 -36.43 24.57 25.16
C PRO A 9 -37.09 23.19 24.98
N GLU A 10 -36.35 22.19 24.46
CA GLU A 10 -36.75 20.79 24.63
C GLU A 10 -35.52 19.87 24.72
N PHE A 11 -35.36 19.21 25.88
CA PHE A 11 -34.48 18.07 26.13
C PHE A 11 -35.39 16.95 26.68
N PRO A 12 -35.13 15.65 26.43
CA PRO A 12 -34.11 14.92 27.21
C PRO A 12 -33.47 13.72 26.42
N PRO A 13 -32.90 12.68 27.06
CA PRO A 13 -31.49 12.57 27.40
C PRO A 13 -30.82 11.36 26.71
N ALA A 14 -29.60 11.49 26.19
CA ALA A 14 -28.79 10.33 25.82
C ALA A 14 -27.38 10.45 26.44
N LEU A 15 -27.31 9.98 27.69
CA LEU A 15 -26.23 9.17 28.26
C LEU A 15 -24.80 9.54 27.79
N THR A 16 -24.06 10.21 28.68
CA THR A 16 -22.61 9.96 28.79
C THR A 16 -22.46 8.77 29.76
N PRO A 17 -21.46 7.85 29.63
CA PRO A 17 -20.06 8.24 29.77
C PRO A 17 -18.98 7.37 29.08
N THR A 18 -17.77 7.94 29.03
CA THR A 18 -16.45 7.24 29.08
C THR A 18 -15.90 6.59 27.80
N SER A 19 -14.95 7.29 27.17
CA SER A 19 -13.62 6.70 26.93
C SER A 19 -12.55 7.79 26.81
N PRO A 20 -11.39 7.64 27.48
CA PRO A 20 -10.40 8.69 27.60
C PRO A 20 -9.61 8.80 26.29
N ARG A 21 -9.61 10.00 25.71
CA ARG A 21 -8.44 10.66 25.09
C ARG A 21 -7.31 9.72 24.66
N ARG A 22 -7.49 8.94 23.59
CA ARG A 22 -6.41 8.44 22.74
C ARG A 22 -7.00 7.95 21.44
N PHE A 23 -6.86 8.76 20.40
CA PHE A 23 -7.02 8.50 18.97
C PHE A 23 -7.63 9.77 18.39
N SER A 24 -6.78 10.77 18.19
CA SER A 24 -6.96 11.59 17.00
C SER A 24 -6.69 10.64 15.83
N PRO A 25 -7.65 10.25 14.98
CA PRO A 25 -7.27 9.90 13.64
C PRO A 25 -6.79 11.22 13.05
N GLY A 26 -5.48 11.48 13.12
CA GLY A 26 -4.89 12.45 12.22
C GLY A 26 -5.39 12.10 10.81
N PRO A 27 -5.62 13.08 9.92
CA PRO A 27 -5.84 12.73 8.53
C PRO A 27 -4.63 11.87 8.16
N LYS A 28 -4.84 10.57 7.91
CA LYS A 28 -3.82 9.74 7.29
C LYS A 28 -3.73 10.31 5.89
N GLU A 29 -2.86 11.30 5.84
CA GLU A 29 -2.30 11.97 4.69
C GLU A 29 -2.21 10.93 3.58
N LEU A 30 -2.82 11.29 2.46
CA LEU A 30 -2.82 10.59 1.19
C LEU A 30 -1.38 10.56 0.64
N LEU A 31 -0.46 9.93 1.36
CA LEU A 31 0.87 9.64 0.85
C LEU A 31 0.70 8.44 -0.09
N PRO A 32 1.15 8.53 -1.34
CA PRO A 32 1.23 7.36 -2.18
C PRO A 32 2.18 6.39 -1.46
N ASP A 33 1.65 5.27 -0.97
CA ASP A 33 2.43 4.13 -0.48
C ASP A 33 3.39 3.58 -1.57
N ASP A 34 3.34 4.12 -2.79
CA ASP A 34 4.16 3.76 -3.96
C ASP A 34 5.58 4.37 -3.98
N ASP A 35 5.87 5.41 -3.18
CA ASP A 35 7.21 6.06 -3.18
C ASP A 35 8.19 5.50 -2.13
N VAL A 36 7.75 4.56 -1.28
CA VAL A 36 8.64 3.93 -0.30
C VAL A 36 9.20 2.63 -0.90
N PRO A 37 10.52 2.56 -1.20
CA PRO A 37 11.13 1.31 -1.66
C PRO A 37 10.95 0.25 -0.58
N ARG A 38 10.35 -0.87 -0.97
CA ARG A 38 10.10 -1.99 -0.05
C ARG A 38 11.44 -2.57 0.41
N GLU A 39 11.45 -3.11 1.62
CA GLU A 39 12.64 -3.78 2.16
C GLU A 39 13.11 -4.94 1.24
N PRO A 40 14.44 -5.14 1.08
CA PRO A 40 14.97 -6.27 0.32
C PRO A 40 14.49 -7.60 0.87
N ARG A 41 13.97 -8.47 -0.02
CA ARG A 41 13.47 -9.79 0.33
C ARG A 41 14.02 -10.85 -0.61
N ARG A 42 14.23 -12.06 -0.10
CA ARG A 42 14.59 -13.23 -0.92
C ARG A 42 13.31 -13.95 -1.32
N ILE A 43 13.08 -14.07 -2.63
CA ILE A 43 11.93 -14.80 -3.18
C ILE A 43 12.45 -16.05 -3.90
N VAL A 44 11.74 -17.17 -3.74
CA VAL A 44 12.02 -18.40 -4.48
C VAL A 44 10.84 -18.68 -5.40
N ILE A 45 11.05 -18.51 -6.71
CA ILE A 45 10.02 -18.76 -7.72
C ILE A 45 10.34 -20.08 -8.42
N PRO A 46 9.47 -21.10 -8.33
CA PRO A 46 9.66 -22.35 -9.07
C PRO A 46 9.54 -22.09 -10.58
N ARG A 47 10.42 -22.71 -11.37
CA ARG A 47 10.39 -22.57 -12.83
C ARG A 47 9.24 -23.37 -13.41
N GLY A 48 8.31 -22.68 -14.08
CA GLY A 48 7.24 -23.29 -14.87
C GLY A 48 7.73 -23.71 -16.26
N SER A 49 6.82 -24.28 -17.06
CA SER A 49 7.10 -24.77 -18.42
C SER A 49 7.57 -23.67 -19.38
N THR A 50 7.11 -22.43 -19.18
CA THR A 50 7.45 -21.26 -20.01
C THR A 50 8.47 -20.31 -19.35
N GLY A 51 8.99 -20.66 -18.16
CA GLY A 51 9.91 -19.81 -17.39
C GLY A 51 9.34 -19.38 -16.04
N LEU A 52 9.73 -18.19 -15.58
CA LEU A 52 9.36 -17.68 -14.24
C LEU A 52 8.09 -16.81 -14.24
N GLY A 53 7.62 -16.35 -15.40
CA GLY A 53 6.37 -15.58 -15.51
C GLY A 53 6.50 -14.08 -15.21
N PHE A 54 7.66 -13.48 -15.43
CA PHE A 54 7.85 -12.03 -15.37
C PHE A 54 8.84 -11.54 -16.43
N ASN A 55 8.80 -10.25 -16.74
CA ASN A 55 9.77 -9.57 -17.61
C ASN A 55 10.63 -8.61 -16.79
N ILE A 56 11.83 -8.34 -17.29
CA ILE A 56 12.77 -7.37 -16.71
C ILE A 56 13.07 -6.22 -17.68
N VAL A 57 13.48 -5.09 -17.15
CA VAL A 57 14.05 -3.94 -17.87
C VAL A 57 15.29 -3.42 -17.12
N GLY A 58 16.12 -2.61 -17.80
CA GLY A 58 17.34 -2.03 -17.24
C GLY A 58 18.54 -2.98 -17.27
N GLY A 59 19.59 -2.64 -16.52
CA GLY A 59 20.86 -3.38 -16.49
C GLY A 59 21.90 -2.93 -17.52
N GLU A 60 21.58 -1.95 -18.36
CA GLU A 60 22.55 -1.27 -19.24
C GLU A 60 23.19 -0.09 -18.48
N ASP A 61 24.44 0.24 -18.79
CA ASP A 61 25.15 1.43 -18.25
C ASP A 61 25.17 1.59 -16.71
N GLY A 62 25.02 0.49 -15.97
CA GLY A 62 24.98 0.50 -14.51
C GLY A 62 23.63 0.87 -13.91
N GLU A 63 22.57 0.93 -14.73
CA GLU A 63 21.20 1.06 -14.24
C GLU A 63 20.72 -0.20 -13.51
N GLY A 64 19.80 -0.02 -12.56
CA GLY A 64 19.18 -1.14 -11.86
C GLY A 64 18.38 -2.05 -12.79
N ILE A 65 18.15 -3.29 -12.35
CA ILE A 65 17.31 -4.26 -13.06
C ILE A 65 15.96 -4.32 -12.36
N PHE A 66 14.87 -4.10 -13.10
CA PHE A 66 13.53 -3.97 -12.52
C PHE A 66 12.52 -4.89 -13.19
N ILE A 67 11.53 -5.34 -12.42
CA ILE A 67 10.39 -6.09 -12.95
C ILE A 67 9.46 -5.15 -13.73
N SER A 68 9.29 -5.37 -15.02
CA SER A 68 8.42 -4.54 -15.88
C SER A 68 7.01 -5.10 -16.02
N PHE A 69 6.85 -6.41 -15.93
CA PHE A 69 5.57 -7.11 -16.09
C PHE A 69 5.57 -8.43 -15.33
N ILE A 70 4.39 -8.81 -14.81
CA ILE A 70 4.11 -10.12 -14.23
C ILE A 70 2.98 -10.77 -15.02
N LEU A 71 3.21 -12.00 -15.49
CA LEU A 71 2.23 -12.78 -16.21
C LEU A 71 1.17 -13.32 -15.24
N ALA A 72 -0.07 -12.88 -15.40
CA ALA A 72 -1.20 -13.39 -14.61
C ALA A 72 -1.33 -14.92 -14.73
N GLY A 73 -1.49 -15.59 -13.60
CA GLY A 73 -1.50 -17.05 -13.49
C GLY A 73 -0.14 -17.73 -13.69
N GLY A 74 0.93 -16.96 -13.93
CA GLY A 74 2.30 -17.48 -14.03
C GLY A 74 2.94 -17.74 -12.66
N PRO A 75 4.11 -18.40 -12.60
CA PRO A 75 4.74 -18.74 -11.32
C PRO A 75 5.05 -17.54 -10.42
N ALA A 76 5.47 -16.41 -10.99
CA ALA A 76 5.71 -15.19 -10.24
C ALA A 76 4.42 -14.58 -9.66
N ASP A 77 3.33 -14.58 -10.41
CA ASP A 77 2.02 -14.12 -9.92
C ASP A 77 1.50 -14.99 -8.78
N LEU A 78 1.59 -16.31 -8.95
CA LEU A 78 1.17 -17.29 -7.94
C LEU A 78 2.01 -17.24 -6.66
N SER A 79 3.24 -16.72 -6.71
CA SER A 79 4.02 -16.44 -5.50
C SER A 79 3.41 -15.32 -4.67
N GLY A 80 2.76 -14.33 -5.30
CA GLY A 80 2.19 -13.14 -4.65
C GLY A 80 3.23 -12.18 -4.03
N GLU A 81 4.51 -12.53 -4.06
CA GLU A 81 5.58 -11.79 -3.41
C GLU A 81 6.23 -10.76 -4.33
N LEU A 82 6.39 -11.11 -5.61
CA LEU A 82 6.99 -10.26 -6.63
C LEU A 82 5.96 -9.26 -7.17
N ARG A 83 6.38 -8.02 -7.38
CA ARG A 83 5.55 -6.96 -7.97
C ARG A 83 6.27 -6.24 -9.10
N LYS A 84 5.49 -5.68 -10.03
CA LYS A 84 6.02 -4.71 -11.01
C LYS A 84 6.69 -3.55 -10.25
N GLY A 85 7.87 -3.14 -10.71
CA GLY A 85 8.68 -2.10 -10.08
C GLY A 85 9.66 -2.62 -9.04
N ASP A 86 9.57 -3.88 -8.60
CA ASP A 86 10.58 -4.46 -7.72
C ASP A 86 11.96 -4.47 -8.42
N GLN A 87 13.00 -4.11 -7.67
CA GLN A 87 14.38 -4.16 -8.15
C GLN A 87 15.02 -5.52 -7.82
N ILE A 88 15.66 -6.12 -8.80
CA ILE A 88 16.46 -7.34 -8.62
C ILE A 88 17.86 -6.92 -8.17
N LEU A 89 18.24 -7.33 -6.96
CA LEU A 89 19.56 -7.04 -6.41
C LEU A 89 20.58 -8.15 -6.69
N SER A 90 20.13 -9.41 -6.76
CA SER A 90 21.00 -10.57 -6.99
C SER A 90 20.18 -11.80 -7.39
N VAL A 91 20.78 -12.74 -8.12
CA VAL A 91 20.21 -14.05 -8.46
C VAL A 91 21.23 -15.14 -8.13
N GLY A 92 20.76 -16.28 -7.61
CA GLY A 92 21.61 -17.46 -7.40
C GLY A 92 22.44 -17.48 -6.12
N GLY A 93 22.86 -16.31 -5.61
CA GLY A 93 23.74 -16.22 -4.45
C GLY A 93 25.19 -16.54 -4.80
#